data_AF-A0A2T4N2M3-F1
#
_entry.id   AF-A0A2T4N2M3-F1
#
_cell.length_a   1.000
_cell.length_b   1.000
_cell.length_c   1.000
_cell.angle_alpha   90.00
_cell.angle_beta   90.00
_cell.angle_gamma   90.00
#
_symmetry.space_group_name_H-M   'P 1'
#
loop_
_entity.id
_entity.type
_entity.pdbx_description
1 polymer ?
#
loop_
_entity_poly.entity_id
_entity_poly.type
_entity_poly.pdbx_seq_one_letter_code
_entity_poly.pdbx_strand_id
1 'polypeptide(L)'
;MRTVEFLQYTLQPSTGNEFHQIMRSVSVPLHHAAGIDVVTYGQSQHDPDSYVLIRAFDNPEHREKSLDAFYQSDIWRKGPREEIINSIAVSVMSVVSMESSTIDALRQTCYTSMSV
;
A
#
# COMPACT_ATOMS: atom_id res chain seq x y z
N MET A 1 -7.68 19.15 4.60
CA MET A 1 -7.50 17.79 5.17
C MET A 1 -7.88 16.78 4.11
N ARG A 2 -7.15 15.66 4.04
CA ARG A 2 -7.43 14.51 3.18
C ARG A 2 -7.52 13.26 4.06
N THR A 3 -8.21 12.23 3.59
CA THR A 3 -8.32 10.93 4.26
C THR A 3 -7.11 10.08 3.91
N VAL A 4 -6.38 9.62 4.91
CA VAL A 4 -5.18 8.79 4.74
C VAL A 4 -5.41 7.45 5.39
N GLU A 5 -5.16 6.39 4.64
CA GLU A 5 -5.21 5.01 5.09
C GLU A 5 -3.79 4.47 5.26
N PHE A 6 -3.58 3.82 6.40
CA PHE A 6 -2.38 3.07 6.73
C PHE A 6 -2.76 1.60 6.77
N LEU A 7 -2.21 0.82 5.84
CA LEU A 7 -2.26 -0.63 5.87
C LEU A 7 -0.92 -1.14 6.37
N GLN A 8 -0.94 -1.92 7.44
CA GLN A 8 0.21 -2.62 7.96
C GLN A 8 0.00 -4.12 7.79
N TYR A 9 0.97 -4.79 7.18
CA TYR A 9 0.94 -6.22 6.96
C TYR A 9 2.02 -6.91 7.78
N THR A 10 1.64 -8.01 8.42
CA THR A 10 2.59 -9.09 8.73
C THR A 10 2.51 -10.08 7.59
N LEU A 11 3.63 -10.28 6.92
CA LEU A 11 3.77 -11.19 5.79
C LEU A 11 4.08 -12.60 6.28
N GLN A 12 3.91 -13.57 5.39
CA GLN A 12 4.39 -14.94 5.65
C GLN A 12 5.92 -14.92 5.83
N PRO A 13 6.49 -15.79 6.68
CA PRO A 13 7.92 -15.77 6.96
C PRO A 13 8.79 -15.85 5.71
N SER A 14 9.81 -14.99 5.63
CA SER A 14 10.77 -14.88 4.53
C SER A 14 10.20 -14.51 3.16
N THR A 15 9.00 -13.92 3.10
CA THR A 15 8.35 -13.51 1.83
C THR A 15 8.46 -12.01 1.54
N GLY A 16 8.97 -11.21 2.49
CA GLY A 16 9.00 -9.75 2.40
C GLY A 16 9.64 -9.18 1.13
N ASN A 17 10.75 -9.75 0.68
CA ASN A 17 11.45 -9.27 -0.51
C ASN A 17 10.64 -9.52 -1.79
N GLU A 18 10.06 -10.73 -1.93
CA GLU A 18 9.22 -11.08 -3.07
C GLU A 18 7.95 -10.22 -3.09
N PHE A 19 7.31 -10.07 -1.93
CA PHE A 19 6.16 -9.18 -1.77
C PHE A 19 6.50 -7.74 -2.16
N HIS A 20 7.65 -7.22 -1.74
CA HIS A 20 8.10 -5.88 -2.11
C HIS A 20 8.28 -5.73 -3.63
N GLN A 21 8.83 -6.75 -4.31
CA GLN A 21 8.94 -6.73 -5.76
C GLN A 21 7.56 -6.67 -6.44
N ILE A 22 6.62 -7.52 -6.03
CA ILE A 22 5.24 -7.52 -6.57
C ILE A 22 4.55 -6.17 -6.34
N MET A 23 4.73 -5.60 -5.14
CA MET A 23 4.19 -4.29 -4.81
C MET A 23 4.73 -3.20 -5.74
N ARG A 24 6.05 -3.18 -5.96
CA ARG A 24 6.74 -2.19 -6.79
C ARG A 24 6.43 -2.35 -8.29
N SER A 25 6.45 -3.57 -8.81
CA SER A 25 6.37 -3.83 -10.25
C SER A 25 4.93 -3.95 -10.77
N VAL A 26 3.98 -4.34 -9.91
CA VAL A 26 2.60 -4.62 -10.31
C VAL A 26 1.59 -3.82 -9.49
N SER A 27 1.53 -4.03 -8.17
CA SER A 27 0.43 -3.52 -7.34
C SER A 27 0.33 -1.99 -7.35
N VAL A 28 1.42 -1.30 -7.04
CA VAL A 28 1.45 0.17 -6.96
C VAL A 28 1.19 0.83 -8.32
N PRO A 29 1.79 0.36 -9.43
CA PRO A 29 1.39 0.81 -10.77
C PRO A 29 -0.11 0.67 -11.05
N LEU A 30 -0.75 -0.43 -10.63
CA LEU A 30 -2.20 -0.61 -10.80
C LEU A 30 -3.01 0.37 -9.96
N HIS A 31 -2.60 0.65 -8.73
CA HIS A 31 -3.24 1.68 -7.89
C HIS A 31 -3.16 3.05 -8.56
N HIS A 32 -1.97 3.43 -9.05
CA HIS A 32 -1.79 4.70 -9.76
C HIS A 32 -2.63 4.79 -11.03
N ALA A 33 -2.70 3.71 -11.83
CA ALA A 33 -3.55 3.66 -13.02
C ALA A 33 -5.04 3.81 -12.69
N ALA A 34 -5.47 3.37 -11.51
CA ALA A 34 -6.83 3.57 -11.00
C ALA A 34 -7.05 4.94 -10.34
N GLY A 35 -6.07 5.84 -10.39
CA GLY A 35 -6.15 7.18 -9.79
C GLY A 35 -6.01 7.20 -8.26
N ILE A 36 -5.56 6.10 -7.65
CA ILE A 36 -5.31 6.03 -6.21
C ILE A 36 -3.92 6.62 -5.92
N ASP A 37 -3.90 7.56 -4.98
CA ASP A 37 -2.69 8.25 -4.53
C ASP A 37 -1.96 7.40 -3.48
N VAL A 38 -0.97 6.62 -3.94
CA VAL A 38 -0.05 5.89 -3.06
C VAL A 38 0.99 6.86 -2.50
N VAL A 39 0.94 7.08 -1.19
CA VAL A 39 1.79 8.03 -0.45
C VAL A 39 3.20 7.49 -0.29
N THR A 40 3.32 6.29 0.29
CA THR A 40 4.58 5.56 0.47
C THR A 40 4.26 4.11 0.78
N TYR A 41 5.24 3.23 0.54
CA TYR A 41 5.11 1.81 0.79
C TYR A 41 6.48 1.15 0.92
N GLY A 42 6.58 0.11 1.74
CA GLY A 42 7.83 -0.61 1.90
C GLY A 42 7.90 -1.48 3.15
N GLN A 43 9.00 -2.23 3.25
CA GLN A 43 9.30 -3.09 4.39
C GLN A 43 9.73 -2.26 5.60
N SER A 44 9.34 -2.68 6.79
CA SER A 44 9.80 -2.10 8.05
C SER A 44 11.31 -2.30 8.20
N GLN A 45 12.00 -1.28 8.72
CA GLN A 45 13.46 -1.34 8.93
C GLN A 45 13.90 -2.45 9.89
N HIS A 46 13.04 -2.83 10.83
CA HIS A 46 13.35 -3.80 11.89
C HIS A 46 12.92 -5.23 11.55
N ASP A 47 12.10 -5.42 10.50
CA ASP A 47 11.55 -6.71 10.15
C ASP A 47 11.19 -6.73 8.64
N PRO A 48 11.89 -7.53 7.82
CA PRO A 48 11.65 -7.59 6.38
C PRO A 48 10.26 -8.16 6.04
N ASP A 49 9.61 -8.91 6.93
CA ASP A 49 8.27 -9.46 6.74
C ASP A 49 7.17 -8.57 7.35
N SER A 50 7.53 -7.38 7.85
CA SER A 50 6.58 -6.33 8.23
C SER A 50 6.54 -5.27 7.14
N TYR A 51 5.35 -4.88 6.70
CA TYR A 51 5.18 -4.01 5.54
C TYR A 51 4.16 -2.91 5.80
N VAL A 52 4.33 -1.75 5.17
CA VAL A 52 3.34 -0.67 5.17
C VAL A 52 2.97 -0.26 3.75
N LEU A 53 1.70 0.05 3.54
CA LEU A 53 1.17 0.72 2.37
C LEU A 53 0.32 1.89 2.86
N ILE A 54 0.69 3.11 2.47
CA ILE A 54 -0.04 4.33 2.83
C ILE A 54 -0.69 4.90 1.58
N ARG A 55 -1.98 5.19 1.64
CA ARG A 55 -2.78 5.73 0.53
C ARG A 55 -3.54 6.97 0.99
N ALA A 56 -3.68 7.96 0.12
CA ALA A 56 -4.43 9.18 0.39
C ALA A 56 -5.63 9.30 -0.56
N PHE A 57 -6.68 9.93 -0.04
CA PHE A 57 -7.95 10.13 -0.72
C PHE A 57 -8.48 11.51 -0.33
N ASP A 58 -9.30 12.12 -1.17
CA ASP A 58 -9.78 13.48 -0.91
C ASP A 58 -10.66 13.57 0.34
N ASN A 59 -11.46 12.53 0.59
CA ASN A 59 -12.33 12.39 1.75
C ASN A 59 -12.74 10.91 1.94
N PRO A 60 -13.49 10.55 3.00
CA PRO A 60 -13.87 9.15 3.24
C PRO A 60 -14.75 8.53 2.15
N GLU A 61 -15.65 9.30 1.53
CA GLU A 61 -16.51 8.84 0.45
C GLU A 61 -15.70 8.55 -0.82
N HIS A 62 -14.74 9.40 -1.15
CA HIS A 62 -13.80 9.16 -2.24
C HIS A 62 -13.01 7.88 -2.00
N ARG A 63 -12.51 7.65 -0.77
CA ARG A 63 -11.84 6.40 -0.40
C ARG A 63 -12.71 5.18 -0.70
N GLU A 64 -13.95 5.16 -0.20
CA GLU A 64 -14.84 4.02 -0.40
C GLU A 64 -15.07 3.73 -1.89
N LYS A 65 -15.42 4.76 -2.67
CA LYS A 65 -15.68 4.62 -4.12
C LYS A 65 -14.43 4.17 -4.89
N SER A 66 -13.27 4.77 -4.61
CA SER A 66 -12.02 4.40 -5.28
C SER A 66 -11.62 2.96 -4.98
N LEU A 67 -11.75 2.53 -3.73
CA LEU A 67 -11.38 1.17 -3.33
C LEU A 67 -12.36 0.12 -3.86
N ASP A 68 -13.67 0.41 -3.84
CA ASP A 68 -14.67 -0.49 -4.40
C ASP A 68 -14.46 -0.70 -5.90
N ALA A 69 -14.30 0.40 -6.66
CA ALA A 69 -14.00 0.33 -8.09
C ALA A 69 -12.71 -0.45 -8.38
N PHE A 70 -11.64 -0.19 -7.61
CA PHE A 70 -10.36 -0.87 -7.81
C PHE A 70 -10.44 -2.37 -7.53
N TYR A 71 -10.95 -2.77 -6.36
CA TYR A 71 -10.98 -4.18 -5.96
C TYR A 71 -12.04 -5.02 -6.68
N GLN A 72 -13.04 -4.37 -7.30
CA GLN A 72 -13.99 -5.02 -8.19
C GLN A 72 -13.49 -5.14 -9.64
N SER A 73 -12.44 -4.40 -10.03
CA SER A 73 -11.92 -4.41 -11.40
C SER A 73 -11.34 -5.77 -11.81
N ASP A 74 -11.48 -6.11 -13.08
CA ASP A 74 -10.88 -7.30 -13.68
C ASP A 74 -9.35 -7.27 -13.59
N ILE A 75 -8.76 -6.08 -13.74
CA ILE A 75 -7.31 -5.88 -13.67
C ILE A 75 -6.77 -6.28 -12.29
N TRP A 76 -7.51 -6.00 -11.21
CA TRP A 76 -7.15 -6.49 -9.88
C TRP A 76 -7.48 -7.98 -9.72
N ARG A 77 -8.72 -8.39 -10.00
CA ARG A 77 -9.21 -9.75 -9.72
C ARG A 77 -8.46 -10.84 -10.49
N LYS A 78 -8.05 -10.57 -11.73
CA LYS A 78 -7.28 -11.48 -12.59
C LYS A 78 -5.78 -11.18 -12.58
N GLY A 79 -5.37 -10.12 -11.86
CA GLY A 79 -3.99 -9.70 -11.73
C GLY A 79 -3.35 -10.23 -10.44
N PRO A 80 -2.60 -9.41 -9.67
CA PRO A 80 -1.74 -9.88 -8.58
C PRO A 80 -2.50 -10.26 -7.30
N ARG A 81 -3.84 -10.31 -7.33
CA ARG A 81 -4.68 -10.46 -6.14
C ARG A 81 -4.32 -11.68 -5.31
N GLU A 82 -4.23 -12.86 -5.93
CA GLU A 82 -3.98 -14.10 -5.20
C GLU A 82 -2.58 -14.11 -4.58
N GLU A 83 -1.56 -13.73 -5.34
CA GLU A 83 -0.17 -13.66 -4.87
C GLU A 83 -0.02 -12.70 -3.67
N ILE A 84 -0.62 -11.51 -3.76
CA ILE A 84 -0.58 -10.51 -2.68
C ILE A 84 -1.32 -11.02 -1.45
N ILE A 85 -2.54 -11.55 -1.60
CA ILE A 85 -3.34 -12.00 -0.45
C ILE A 85 -2.68 -13.20 0.24
N ASN A 86 -2.15 -14.15 -0.52
CA ASN A 86 -1.51 -15.35 0.05
C ASN A 86 -0.23 -15.03 0.83
N SER A 87 0.44 -13.92 0.49
CA SER A 87 1.64 -13.45 1.17
C SER A 87 1.36 -12.75 2.50
N ILE A 88 0.11 -12.34 2.78
CA ILE A 88 -0.27 -11.57 3.97
C ILE A 88 -0.82 -12.52 5.04
N ALA A 89 -0.13 -12.64 6.18
CA ALA A 89 -0.60 -13.39 7.33
C ALA A 89 -1.58 -12.57 8.19
N VAL A 90 -1.28 -11.29 8.41
CA VAL A 90 -2.12 -10.36 9.18
C VAL A 90 -2.19 -9.03 8.45
N SER A 91 -3.38 -8.42 8.41
CA SER A 91 -3.59 -7.07 7.89
C SER A 91 -4.27 -6.20 8.96
N VAL A 92 -3.63 -5.08 9.31
CA VAL A 92 -4.19 -4.06 10.20
C VAL A 92 -4.37 -2.77 9.41
N MET A 93 -5.50 -2.10 9.62
CA MET A 93 -5.84 -0.86 8.92
C MET A 93 -6.15 0.24 9.92
N SER A 94 -5.64 1.45 9.65
CA SER A 94 -6.05 2.68 10.32
C SER A 94 -6.36 3.75 9.28
N VAL A 95 -7.35 4.60 9.56
CA VAL A 95 -7.75 5.70 8.68
C VAL A 95 -7.81 6.97 9.51
N VAL A 96 -7.11 8.02 9.06
CA VAL A 96 -7.00 9.31 9.75
C VAL A 96 -7.16 10.47 8.77
N SER A 97 -7.51 11.64 9.28
CA SER A 97 -7.50 12.89 8.52
C SER A 97 -6.15 13.58 8.68
N MET A 98 -5.52 13.99 7.57
CA MET A 98 -4.21 14.66 7.58
C MET A 98 -4.18 15.87 6.66
N GLU A 99 -3.31 16.84 6.95
CA GLU A 99 -3.02 17.95 6.05
C GLU A 99 -2.19 17.49 4.85
N SER A 100 -2.34 18.17 3.70
CA SER A 100 -1.57 17.85 2.49
C SER A 100 -0.06 17.99 2.71
N SER A 101 0.38 18.98 3.48
CA SER A 101 1.79 19.16 3.86
C SER A 101 2.37 17.95 4.61
N THR A 102 1.61 17.36 5.55
CA THR A 102 2.04 16.16 6.27
C THR A 102 2.05 14.94 5.35
N ILE A 103 1.10 14.85 4.44
CA ILE A 103 1.02 13.80 3.42
C ILE A 103 2.24 13.89 2.48
N ASP A 104 2.64 15.09 2.07
CA ASP A 104 3.81 15.32 1.23
C ASP A 104 5.12 14.98 1.98
N ALA A 105 5.20 15.32 3.26
CA ALA A 105 6.33 14.94 4.10
C ALA A 105 6.48 13.40 4.22
N LEU A 106 5.38 12.65 4.31
CA LEU A 106 5.42 11.19 4.31
C LEU A 106 5.99 10.60 3.00
N ARG A 107 5.86 11.26 1.85
CA ARG A 107 6.42 10.77 0.57
C ARG A 107 7.95 10.80 0.55
N GLN A 108 8.54 11.66 1.37
CA GLN A 108 9.98 11.81 1.48
C GLN A 108 10.62 10.75 2.39
N THR A 109 9.82 9.82 2.94
CA THR A 109 10.35 8.70 3.72
C THR A 109 11.25 7.83 2.84
N CYS A 110 12.54 7.83 3.17
CA CYS A 110 13.52 6.98 2.52
C CYS A 110 13.50 5.59 3.16
N TYR A 111 13.04 4.58 2.42
CA TYR A 111 13.46 3.21 2.70
C TYR A 111 14.92 3.11 2.27
N THR A 112 15.83 3.10 3.24
CA THR A 112 17.24 2.82 2.97
C THR A 112 17.29 1.46 2.31
N SER A 113 17.61 1.43 1.02
CA SER A 113 17.84 0.18 0.31
C SER A 113 18.97 -0.53 1.04
N MET A 114 18.67 -1.63 1.74
CA MET A 114 19.72 -2.55 2.17
C MET A 114 20.37 -3.03 0.88
N SER A 115 21.58 -2.53 0.64
CA SER A 115 22.41 -3.01 -0.46
C SER A 115 22.67 -4.48 -0.19
N VAL A 116 22.38 -5.29 -1.21
CA VAL A 116 22.67 -6.72 -1.34
C VAL A 116 24.03 -7.10 -0.77
#